data_AF-A0A966DZ76-F1
#
_entry.id   AF-A0A966DZ76-F1
#
_cell.length_a   1.000
_cell.length_b   1.000
_cell.length_c   1.000
_cell.angle_alpha   90.00
_cell.angle_beta   90.00
_cell.angle_gamma   90.00
#
_symmetry.space_group_name_H-M   'P 1'
#
loop_
_entity.id
_entity.type
_entity.pdbx_description
1 polymer ?
#
loop_
_entity_poly.entity_id
_entity_poly.type
_entity_poly.pdbx_seq_one_letter_code
_entity_poly.pdbx_strand_id
1 'polypeptide(L)' 'MSDKHPVVLYGASGYTACLIAEFLREYQLPFIAAGRNPEAIKEAIEKVP' A
#
# COMPACT_ATOMS: atom_id res chain seq x y z
N MET A 1 -16.37 -15.50 5.34
CA MET A 1 -16.30 -14.46 4.28
C MET A 1 -16.28 -13.10 4.99
N SER A 2 -15.20 -12.78 5.71
CA SER A 2 -15.11 -11.54 6.50
C SER A 2 -14.73 -10.38 5.60
N ASP A 3 -15.74 -9.56 5.29
CA ASP A 3 -15.72 -8.12 5.02
C ASP A 3 -14.47 -7.54 4.31
N LYS A 4 -14.39 -7.54 2.97
CA LYS A 4 -15.00 -6.59 2.01
C LYS A 4 -14.71 -5.09 2.19
N HIS A 5 -13.74 -4.70 3.02
CA HIS A 5 -13.17 -3.35 2.95
C HIS A 5 -11.76 -3.40 2.37
N PRO A 6 -11.62 -3.60 1.03
CA PRO A 6 -10.31 -3.49 0.41
C PRO A 6 -9.84 -2.04 0.55
N VAL A 7 -8.81 -1.81 1.35
CA VAL A 7 -8.16 -0.50 1.42
C VAL A 7 -7.45 -0.30 0.09
N VAL A 8 -7.75 0.79 -0.62
CA VAL A 8 -7.03 1.16 -1.84
C VAL A 8 -6.11 2.34 -1.51
N LEU A 9 -4.81 2.08 -1.51
CA LEU A 9 -3.79 3.10 -1.32
C LEU A 9 -3.45 3.69 -2.70
N TYR A 10 -4.10 4.80 -3.05
CA TYR A 10 -3.85 5.50 -4.30
C TYR A 10 -2.66 6.46 -4.17
N GLY A 11 -1.76 6.44 -5.15
CA GLY A 11 -0.49 7.17 -5.07
C GLY A 11 0.58 6.40 -4.28
N ALA A 12 0.55 5.06 -4.34
CA ALA A 12 1.41 4.17 -3.56
C ALA A 12 2.93 4.30 -3.78
N SER A 13 3.38 5.10 -4.75
CA SER A 13 4.79 5.40 -4.98
C SER A 13 5.34 6.55 -4.13
N GLY A 14 4.50 7.25 -3.36
CA GLY A 14 4.90 8.40 -2.55
C GLY A 14 5.38 8.02 -1.16
N TYR A 15 6.20 8.90 -0.55
CA TYR A 15 6.72 8.70 0.81
C TYR A 15 5.61 8.48 1.86
N THR A 16 4.58 9.33 1.86
CA THR A 16 3.43 9.17 2.76
C THR A 16 2.71 7.85 2.54
N ALA A 17 2.69 7.36 1.30
CA ALA A 17 2.05 6.10 0.99
C ALA A 17 2.83 4.91 1.56
N CYS A 18 4.18 4.96 1.54
CA CYS A 18 5.02 3.98 2.23
C CYS A 18 4.73 3.94 3.74
N LEU A 19 4.60 5.10 4.39
CA LEU A 19 4.22 5.16 5.81
C LEU A 19 2.84 4.53 6.06
N ILE A 20 1.85 4.86 5.23
CA ILE A 20 0.51 4.25 5.34
C ILE A 20 0.58 2.73 5.13
N ALA A 21 1.36 2.26 4.16
CA ALA A 21 1.57 0.84 3.90
C ALA A 21 2.22 0.12 5.09
N GLU A 22 3.17 0.76 5.78
CA GLU A 22 3.81 0.26 7.00
C GLU A 22 2.76 0.01 8.10
N PHE A 23 1.92 1.00 8.39
CA PHE A 23 0.85 0.85 9.38
C PHE A 23 -0.19 -0.19 8.96
N LEU A 24 -0.62 -0.20 7.68
CA LEU A 24 -1.57 -1.21 7.19
C LEU A 24 -1.00 -2.63 7.35
N ARG A 25 0.30 -2.82 7.17
CA ARG A 25 0.99 -4.08 7.42
C ARG A 25 1.02 -4.43 8.91
N GLU A 26 1.35 -3.47 9.79
CA GLU A 26 1.37 -3.65 11.24
C GLU A 26 0.01 -4.10 11.78
N TYR A 27 -1.07 -3.50 11.27
CA TYR A 27 -2.46 -3.87 11.62
C TYR A 27 -3.00 -5.09 10.85
N GLN A 28 -2.18 -5.73 10.00
CA GLN A 28 -2.59 -6.87 9.16
C GLN A 28 -3.82 -6.57 8.28
N LEU A 29 -3.96 -5.31 7.85
CA LEU A 29 -5.04 -4.86 7.00
C LEU A 29 -4.67 -5.09 5.53
N PRO A 30 -5.39 -5.96 4.80
CA PRO A 30 -5.12 -6.18 3.39
C PRO A 30 -5.45 -4.93 2.57
N PHE A 31 -4.55 -4.56 1.66
CA PHE A 31 -4.71 -3.39 0.82
C PHE A 31 -4.22 -3.61 -0.62
N ILE A 32 -4.71 -2.76 -1.52
CA ILE A 32 -4.30 -2.68 -2.92
C ILE A 32 -3.50 -1.38 -3.09
N ALA A 33 -2.24 -1.50 -3.47
CA ALA A 33 -1.40 -0.38 -3.87
C ALA A 33 -1.70 0.02 -5.32
N ALA A 34 -2.13 1.26 -5.55
CA ALA A 34 -2.54 1.74 -6.87
C ALA A 34 -1.86 3.07 -7.24
N GLY A 35 -1.66 3.29 -8.54
CA GLY A 35 -1.05 4.51 -9.06
C GLY A 35 -0.71 4.39 -10.55
N ARG A 36 0.04 5.37 -11.07
CA ARG A 36 0.28 5.54 -12.51
C ARG A 36 1.34 4.63 -13.09
N ASN A 37 2.41 4.35 -12.34
CA ASN A 37 3.53 3.52 -12.78
C ASN A 37 3.67 2.29 -11.87
N PRO A 38 3.42 1.06 -12.37
CA PRO A 38 3.49 -0.15 -11.57
C PRO A 38 4.91 -0.45 -11.03
N GLU A 39 5.96 -0.11 -11.78
CA GLU A 39 7.34 -0.35 -11.37
C GLU A 39 7.71 0.54 -10.17
N ALA A 40 7.35 1.82 -10.23
CA ALA A 40 7.60 2.77 -9.14
C ALA A 40 6.81 2.41 -7.87
N ILE A 41 5.61 1.87 -8.01
CA ILE A 41 4.81 1.38 -6.87
C ILE A 41 5.49 0.16 -6.26
N LYS A 42 5.91 -0.80 -7.08
CA LYS A 42 6.58 -2.01 -6.61
C LYS A 42 7.86 -1.66 -5.84
N GLU A 43 8.70 -0.81 -6.41
CA GLU A 43 9.93 -0.34 -5.76
C GLU A 43 9.66 0.38 -4.42
N ALA A 44 8.61 1.20 -4.36
CA ALA A 44 8.23 1.90 -3.13
C ALA A 44 7.71 0.95 -2.04
N ILE A 45 6.91 -0.06 -2.41
CA ILE A 45 6.37 -1.05 -1.47
C ILE A 45 7.47 -2.02 -0.99
N GLU A 46 8.42 -2.40 -1.85
CA GLU A 46 9.56 -3.25 -1.48
C GLU A 46 10.52 -2.57 -0.47
N LYS A 47 10.50 -1.23 -0.40
CA LYS A 47 11.28 -0.44 0.58
C LYS A 47 10.60 -0.29 1.93
N VAL A 48 9.34 -0.71 2.08
CA VAL A 48 8.63 -0.64 3.36
C VAL A 48 9.26 -1.68 4.31
N PRO A 49 9.84 -1.23 5.45
CA PRO A 49 10.46 -2.13 6.42
C PRO A 49 9.40 -3.01 7.06
#